data_AF-A0A7J2K7K0-F1
#
_entry.id   AF-A0A7J2K7K0-F1
#
_cell.length_a   1.000
_cell.length_b   1.000
_cell.length_c   1.000
_cell.angle_alpha   90.00
_cell.angle_beta   90.00
_cell.angle_gamma   90.00
#
_symmetry.space_group_name_H-M   'P 1'
#
loop_
_entity.id
_entity.type
_entity.pdbx_description
1 polymer ?
#
loop_
_entity_poly.entity_id
_entity_poly.type
_entity_poly.pdbx_seq_one_letter_code
_entity_poly.pdbx_strand_id
1 'polypeptide(L)'
;PLQSKDILTDIEPCPSRNGDPEGGAPIRIKMEPRKVRVIVDLKYSKDHAHTLEDFGPEHATCLCYQEYCMGVEDPAPVPQPKTSDPVLSGIVVDVNGNPISGARVTLSEINGTEVKSTVTGSDGSFGFSIGAGTLWILGVSSDGYLDYESPIVIWEDESMKIILEERVYSLTGKVVDESGNPITVEVLLEGAGKVYKTVTDENGTFGFYQMLPYGFRGNLSISDLEFSREFYEQVREIEVKDDLDLGTIVLKERPLPYPPILANITGVVSDSNARAPIPNVRVKLVEASTNVLLDSATTDYLGRFNLKGETGKKVYVVAELEGIEPVKTDVFTITGNLNLFDFKLPLILPPADFSKLIDELERRAKVAEEEAEKLRAESESLKSKISSLESELEKALTTLEETRGELKEAKADLKEALQQLLDAKSEIGDLKALNAKLKSELNMTRENLIKHEEKIEELRGEIASAESKVAMWQVISIITFVLGLAAMYIIQRMMKVKKPREYLEY
;
A
#
# COMPACT_ATOMS: atom_id res chain seq x y z
N PRO A 1 -7.44 -18.29 -39.45
CA PRO A 1 -7.72 -19.66 -39.91
C PRO A 1 -8.32 -20.51 -38.78
N LEU A 2 -9.65 -20.64 -38.77
CA LEU A 2 -10.41 -21.79 -38.28
C LEU A 2 -11.82 -21.62 -38.88
N GLN A 3 -12.16 -22.56 -39.77
CA GLN A 3 -13.41 -22.63 -40.51
C GLN A 3 -14.49 -23.23 -39.61
N SER A 4 -15.70 -22.67 -39.61
CA SER A 4 -16.92 -23.39 -39.28
C SER A 4 -17.76 -23.53 -40.55
N LYS A 5 -17.75 -24.74 -41.11
CA LYS A 5 -18.74 -25.19 -42.08
C LYS A 5 -19.97 -25.70 -41.33
N ASP A 6 -21.09 -25.71 -42.06
CA ASP A 6 -22.44 -26.18 -41.72
C ASP A 6 -23.24 -25.05 -41.03
N ILE A 7 -24.20 -24.38 -41.69
CA ILE A 7 -25.45 -24.89 -42.27
C ILE A 7 -25.92 -23.91 -43.38
N LEU A 8 -26.18 -24.37 -44.61
CA LEU A 8 -26.83 -23.58 -45.68
C LEU A 8 -27.53 -24.53 -46.67
N THR A 9 -28.86 -24.67 -46.54
CA THR A 9 -29.84 -25.22 -47.51
C THR A 9 -31.21 -24.88 -46.90
N ASP A 10 -32.15 -24.11 -47.44
CA ASP A 10 -32.49 -23.68 -48.80
C ASP A 10 -33.15 -22.28 -48.74
N ILE A 11 -32.96 -21.42 -49.74
CA ILE A 11 -33.62 -20.10 -49.85
C ILE A 11 -34.30 -20.00 -51.22
N GLU A 12 -35.63 -19.80 -51.25
CA GLU A 12 -36.35 -19.32 -52.44
C GLU A 12 -36.44 -17.78 -52.44
N PRO A 13 -36.33 -17.12 -53.60
CA PRO A 13 -36.42 -15.65 -53.72
C PRO A 13 -37.88 -15.14 -53.73
N CYS A 14 -38.15 -14.04 -53.03
CA CYS A 14 -39.43 -13.32 -53.09
C CYS A 14 -39.65 -12.66 -54.47
N PRO A 15 -40.89 -12.60 -54.98
CA PRO A 15 -41.20 -12.06 -56.29
C PRO A 15 -41.10 -10.53 -56.31
N SER A 16 -40.33 -10.00 -57.27
CA SER A 16 -40.29 -8.58 -57.56
C SER A 16 -41.63 -8.09 -58.12
N ARG A 17 -42.15 -6.98 -57.59
CA ARG A 17 -43.15 -6.18 -58.30
C ARG A 17 -42.45 -4.94 -58.84
N ASN A 18 -42.38 -4.86 -60.16
CA ASN A 18 -41.81 -3.72 -60.88
C ASN A 18 -42.66 -2.47 -60.66
N GLY A 19 -42.02 -1.36 -60.25
CA GLY A 19 -42.49 -0.02 -60.58
C GLY A 19 -42.88 0.95 -59.47
N ASP A 20 -42.25 0.94 -58.28
CA ASP A 20 -42.36 2.07 -57.34
C ASP A 20 -41.03 2.86 -57.23
N PRO A 21 -41.05 4.20 -57.31
CA PRO A 21 -39.86 5.04 -57.16
C PRO A 21 -39.43 5.17 -55.69
N GLU A 22 -38.16 5.54 -55.49
CA GLU A 22 -37.52 5.83 -54.21
C GLU A 22 -38.46 6.53 -53.20
N GLY A 23 -38.83 5.81 -52.14
CA GLY A 23 -39.71 6.32 -51.08
C GLY A 23 -40.88 5.38 -50.78
N GLY A 24 -40.59 4.13 -50.39
CA GLY A 24 -41.62 3.22 -49.87
C GLY A 24 -42.23 3.78 -48.59
N ALA A 25 -43.56 3.92 -48.57
CA ALA A 25 -44.31 4.39 -47.40
C ALA A 25 -43.99 3.53 -46.15
N PRO A 26 -43.96 4.14 -44.94
CA PRO A 26 -43.64 3.41 -43.72
C PRO A 26 -44.70 2.33 -43.46
N ILE A 27 -44.28 1.06 -43.49
CA ILE A 27 -45.11 -0.05 -43.05
C ILE A 27 -45.10 0.00 -41.51
N ARG A 28 -46.22 0.38 -40.91
CA ARG A 28 -46.42 0.24 -39.46
C ARG A 28 -46.73 -1.21 -39.14
N ILE A 29 -45.71 -1.96 -38.72
CA ILE A 29 -45.91 -3.28 -38.13
C ILE A 29 -46.01 -3.10 -36.62
N LYS A 30 -47.17 -3.43 -36.05
CA LYS A 30 -47.36 -3.50 -34.61
C LYS A 30 -46.61 -4.74 -34.11
N MET A 31 -45.47 -4.56 -33.46
CA MET A 31 -44.70 -5.66 -32.88
C MET A 31 -44.84 -5.65 -31.36
N GLU A 32 -45.09 -6.82 -30.78
CA GLU A 32 -44.92 -7.06 -29.35
C GLU A 32 -43.42 -7.05 -29.00
N PRO A 33 -43.04 -6.59 -27.79
CA PRO A 33 -41.63 -6.39 -27.44
C PRO A 33 -40.87 -7.73 -27.47
N ARG A 34 -39.92 -7.88 -28.40
CA ARG A 34 -39.06 -9.06 -28.55
C ARG A 34 -37.61 -8.61 -28.78
N LYS A 35 -36.64 -9.22 -28.10
CA LYS A 35 -35.20 -8.86 -28.16
C LYS A 35 -34.60 -9.18 -29.53
N VAL A 36 -33.91 -8.20 -30.14
CA VAL A 36 -32.94 -8.41 -31.23
C VAL A 36 -31.55 -8.14 -30.66
N ARG A 37 -30.60 -9.07 -30.82
CA ARG A 37 -29.19 -8.86 -30.47
C ARG A 37 -28.46 -8.40 -31.73
N VAL A 38 -28.18 -7.11 -31.85
CA VAL A 38 -27.36 -6.54 -32.94
C VAL A 38 -25.89 -6.60 -32.49
N ILE A 39 -25.08 -7.43 -33.14
CA ILE A 39 -23.62 -7.41 -32.97
C ILE A 39 -23.07 -6.53 -34.09
N VAL A 40 -22.65 -5.31 -33.75
CA VAL A 40 -21.89 -4.46 -34.66
C VAL A 40 -20.41 -4.65 -34.35
N ASP A 41 -19.70 -5.36 -35.22
CA ASP A 41 -18.24 -5.46 -35.18
C ASP A 41 -17.67 -4.20 -35.85
N LEU A 42 -17.43 -3.14 -35.07
CA LEU A 42 -16.75 -1.94 -35.56
C LEU A 42 -15.23 -2.13 -35.52
N LYS A 43 -14.73 -3.01 -36.38
CA LYS A 43 -13.34 -2.94 -36.83
C LYS A 43 -13.29 -1.95 -37.99
N TYR A 44 -12.69 -0.79 -37.71
CA TYR A 44 -12.40 0.34 -38.62
C TYR A 44 -13.54 1.34 -38.85
N SER A 45 -13.48 2.49 -38.17
CA SER A 45 -13.30 3.79 -38.83
C SER A 45 -13.24 4.89 -37.77
N LYS A 46 -12.08 5.56 -37.67
CA LYS A 46 -12.02 6.94 -37.19
C LYS A 46 -12.82 7.79 -38.19
N ASP A 47 -13.50 8.81 -37.70
CA ASP A 47 -14.36 9.74 -38.45
C ASP A 47 -15.77 9.19 -38.70
N HIS A 48 -16.78 10.02 -38.38
CA HIS A 48 -18.22 9.78 -38.29
C HIS A 48 -18.74 9.40 -36.89
N ALA A 49 -18.66 10.37 -35.99
CA ALA A 49 -19.54 10.43 -34.82
C ALA A 49 -20.99 10.61 -35.29
N HIS A 50 -21.85 9.64 -34.99
CA HIS A 50 -23.29 9.84 -34.97
C HIS A 50 -23.80 9.52 -33.57
N THR A 51 -24.40 10.56 -32.98
CA THR A 51 -25.13 10.54 -31.71
C THR A 51 -26.20 9.46 -31.72
N LEU A 52 -26.15 8.56 -30.73
CA LEU A 52 -27.31 7.75 -30.35
C LEU A 52 -28.24 8.66 -29.54
N GLU A 53 -29.31 9.14 -30.19
CA GLU A 53 -30.47 9.69 -29.48
C GLU A 53 -31.40 8.54 -29.04
N ASP A 54 -32.04 8.75 -27.89
CA ASP A 54 -32.88 7.81 -27.12
C ASP A 54 -33.71 6.80 -27.92
N PHE A 55 -33.56 5.51 -27.59
CA PHE A 55 -34.52 4.47 -27.96
C PHE A 55 -35.40 4.11 -26.75
N GLY A 56 -36.59 4.71 -26.69
CA GLY A 56 -37.70 4.23 -25.87
C GLY A 56 -38.34 2.96 -26.45
N PRO A 57 -39.13 2.20 -25.67
CA PRO A 57 -39.42 0.78 -25.92
C PRO A 57 -40.43 0.46 -27.03
N GLU A 58 -40.84 1.40 -27.89
CA GLU A 58 -41.99 1.15 -28.78
C GLU A 58 -41.80 1.38 -30.29
N HIS A 59 -40.66 1.89 -30.79
CA HIS A 59 -40.43 1.96 -32.24
C HIS A 59 -38.95 1.85 -32.62
N ALA A 60 -38.64 1.02 -33.63
CA ALA A 60 -37.38 1.04 -34.36
C ALA A 60 -37.66 1.24 -35.85
N THR A 61 -36.95 2.18 -36.48
CA THR A 61 -37.02 2.42 -37.93
C THR A 61 -35.82 1.73 -38.57
N CYS A 62 -36.06 0.73 -39.41
CA CYS A 62 -35.00 0.05 -40.15
C CYS A 62 -34.93 0.64 -41.58
N LEU A 63 -33.79 1.23 -41.95
CA LEU A 63 -33.47 1.54 -43.34
C LEU A 63 -32.90 0.27 -43.98
N CYS A 64 -33.62 -0.28 -44.97
CA CYS A 64 -33.12 -1.40 -45.74
C CYS A 64 -31.99 -0.95 -46.67
N TYR A 65 -30.82 -1.56 -46.53
CA TYR A 65 -29.87 -1.70 -47.63
C TYR A 65 -29.53 -3.20 -47.76
N GLN A 66 -29.95 -3.76 -48.90
CA GLN A 66 -29.54 -5.02 -49.51
C GLN A 66 -29.59 -6.32 -48.68
N GLU A 67 -30.64 -7.08 -49.00
CA GLU A 67 -30.62 -8.53 -49.29
C GLU A 67 -30.53 -9.60 -48.19
N TYR A 68 -31.10 -9.47 -46.98
CA TYR A 68 -31.34 -10.69 -46.16
C TYR A 68 -32.61 -10.63 -45.30
N CYS A 69 -33.41 -11.71 -45.34
CA CYS A 69 -34.47 -12.01 -44.37
C CYS A 69 -34.09 -13.32 -43.65
N MET A 70 -33.85 -13.26 -42.33
CA MET A 70 -33.54 -14.43 -41.51
C MET A 70 -34.80 -14.98 -40.84
N GLY A 71 -35.00 -16.30 -40.94
CA GLY A 71 -36.11 -17.04 -40.36
C GLY A 71 -36.12 -17.00 -38.83
N VAL A 72 -37.33 -16.96 -38.26
CA VAL A 72 -37.59 -16.96 -36.82
C VAL A 72 -37.74 -18.42 -36.38
N GLU A 73 -36.72 -18.98 -35.73
CA GLU A 73 -36.93 -20.17 -34.88
C GLU A 73 -37.66 -19.76 -33.60
N ASP A 74 -38.50 -20.65 -33.09
CA ASP A 74 -39.34 -20.43 -31.90
C ASP A 74 -38.48 -19.92 -30.72
N PRO A 75 -38.72 -18.69 -30.22
CA PRO A 75 -37.93 -18.18 -29.12
C PRO A 75 -38.32 -18.90 -27.84
N ALA A 76 -37.32 -19.45 -27.15
CA ALA A 76 -37.48 -19.89 -25.76
C ALA A 76 -38.16 -18.77 -24.95
N PRO A 77 -39.07 -19.11 -24.01
CA PRO A 77 -39.79 -18.12 -23.23
C PRO A 77 -38.82 -17.17 -22.54
N VAL A 78 -39.10 -15.87 -22.60
CA VAL A 78 -38.38 -14.85 -21.81
C VAL A 78 -38.38 -15.33 -20.35
N PRO A 79 -37.22 -15.55 -19.72
CA PRO A 79 -37.21 -15.81 -18.29
C PRO A 79 -37.88 -14.61 -17.62
N GLN A 80 -38.98 -14.87 -16.91
CA GLN A 80 -39.61 -13.83 -16.10
C GLN A 80 -38.55 -13.25 -15.16
N PRO A 81 -38.52 -11.92 -14.92
CA PRO A 81 -37.59 -11.35 -13.97
C PRO A 81 -37.74 -12.12 -12.66
N LYS A 82 -36.66 -12.80 -12.24
CA LYS A 82 -36.59 -13.35 -10.89
C LYS A 82 -36.91 -12.19 -9.95
N THR A 83 -37.74 -12.45 -8.97
CA THR A 83 -38.19 -11.50 -7.93
C THR A 83 -37.07 -11.06 -6.98
N SER A 84 -35.81 -11.07 -7.44
CA SER A 84 -34.60 -10.70 -6.71
C SER A 84 -33.70 -9.89 -7.64
N ASP A 85 -33.21 -8.74 -7.16
CA ASP A 85 -32.19 -7.95 -7.84
C ASP A 85 -30.97 -8.82 -8.19
N PRO A 86 -30.45 -8.81 -9.44
CA PRO A 86 -29.24 -9.53 -9.78
C PRO A 86 -28.03 -9.03 -8.98
N VAL A 87 -27.13 -9.96 -8.69
CA VAL A 87 -25.88 -9.69 -7.99
C VAL A 87 -24.73 -9.59 -8.99
N LEU A 88 -24.10 -8.41 -9.04
CA LEU A 88 -22.80 -8.25 -9.67
C LEU A 88 -21.73 -8.59 -8.63
N SER A 89 -20.89 -9.58 -8.91
CA SER A 89 -19.74 -9.94 -8.09
C SER A 89 -18.44 -9.83 -8.90
N GLY A 90 -17.31 -9.77 -8.23
CA GLY A 90 -16.03 -9.84 -8.93
C GLY A 90 -14.81 -9.81 -8.04
N ILE A 91 -13.66 -9.89 -8.68
CA ILE A 91 -12.34 -9.77 -8.05
C ILE A 91 -11.52 -8.70 -8.78
N VAL A 92 -10.87 -7.82 -8.03
CA VAL A 92 -9.91 -6.85 -8.54
C VAL A 92 -8.50 -7.40 -8.30
N VAL A 93 -7.71 -7.51 -9.37
CA VAL A 93 -6.33 -7.98 -9.31
C VAL A 93 -5.39 -7.03 -10.06
N ASP A 94 -4.09 -7.16 -9.82
CA ASP A 94 -3.06 -6.55 -10.65
C ASP A 94 -2.79 -7.36 -11.93
N VAL A 95 -1.92 -6.84 -12.81
CA VAL A 95 -1.47 -7.52 -14.04
C VAL A 95 -0.78 -8.87 -13.79
N ASN A 96 -0.21 -9.07 -12.59
CA ASN A 96 0.43 -10.31 -12.17
C ASN A 96 -0.57 -11.32 -11.59
N GLY A 97 -1.84 -10.93 -11.42
CA GLY A 97 -2.91 -11.73 -10.84
C GLY A 97 -3.00 -11.69 -9.32
N ASN A 98 -2.26 -10.81 -8.65
CA ASN A 98 -2.37 -10.62 -7.20
C ASN A 98 -3.65 -9.84 -6.85
N PRO A 99 -4.41 -10.23 -5.81
CA PRO A 99 -5.61 -9.52 -5.41
C PRO A 99 -5.31 -8.12 -4.85
N ILE A 100 -6.09 -7.13 -5.25
CA ILE A 100 -6.00 -5.74 -4.77
C ILE A 100 -7.06 -5.51 -3.70
N SER A 101 -6.62 -5.45 -2.44
CA SER A 101 -7.47 -5.12 -1.29
C SER A 101 -7.60 -3.61 -1.12
N GLY A 102 -8.77 -3.14 -0.68
CA GLY A 102 -8.98 -1.72 -0.39
C GLY A 102 -9.29 -0.84 -1.61
N ALA A 103 -9.43 -1.42 -2.81
CA ALA A 103 -9.82 -0.69 -4.00
C ALA A 103 -11.27 -0.22 -3.88
N ARG A 104 -11.52 1.05 -4.22
CA ARG A 104 -12.86 1.63 -4.26
C ARG A 104 -13.53 1.23 -5.57
N VAL A 105 -14.65 0.53 -5.47
CA VAL A 105 -15.49 0.17 -6.62
C VAL A 105 -16.75 1.00 -6.57
N THR A 106 -17.12 1.62 -7.68
CA THR A 106 -18.31 2.47 -7.81
C THR A 106 -19.15 2.05 -9.00
N LEU A 107 -20.47 2.13 -8.85
CA LEU A 107 -21.43 2.04 -9.94
C LEU A 107 -22.20 3.35 -10.02
N SER A 108 -22.07 4.05 -11.14
CA SER A 108 -22.77 5.32 -11.40
C SER A 108 -23.76 5.11 -12.54
N GLU A 109 -25.05 5.35 -12.29
CA GLU A 109 -26.09 5.21 -13.31
C GLU A 109 -25.96 6.33 -14.36
N ILE A 110 -25.89 5.98 -15.65
CA ILE A 110 -25.63 6.98 -16.73
C ILE A 110 -26.76 8.02 -16.84
N ASN A 111 -28.01 7.60 -16.62
CA ASN A 111 -29.21 8.43 -16.80
C ASN A 111 -29.94 8.69 -15.47
N GLY A 112 -29.27 8.45 -14.35
CA GLY A 112 -29.85 8.59 -13.02
C GLY A 112 -28.95 9.38 -12.08
N THR A 113 -29.36 9.43 -10.81
CA THR A 113 -28.58 10.04 -9.72
C THR A 113 -28.01 9.01 -8.77
N GLU A 114 -28.29 7.72 -9.00
CA GLU A 114 -27.86 6.65 -8.11
C GLU A 114 -26.36 6.37 -8.31
N VAL A 115 -25.62 6.44 -7.20
CA VAL A 115 -24.22 6.03 -7.12
C VAL A 115 -24.10 5.03 -5.99
N LYS A 116 -23.71 3.79 -6.32
CA LYS A 116 -23.36 2.76 -5.34
C LYS A 116 -21.85 2.69 -5.21
N SER A 117 -21.34 2.41 -4.01
CA SER A 117 -19.91 2.19 -3.80
C SER A 117 -19.63 1.09 -2.78
N THR A 118 -18.54 0.38 -2.98
CA THR A 118 -18.01 -0.63 -2.05
C THR A 118 -16.48 -0.60 -2.08
N VAL A 119 -15.85 -1.35 -1.18
CA VAL A 119 -14.40 -1.49 -1.08
C VAL A 119 -14.05 -2.97 -1.19
N THR A 120 -13.03 -3.32 -1.96
CA THR A 120 -12.62 -4.72 -2.11
C THR A 120 -12.10 -5.32 -0.80
N GLY A 121 -12.44 -6.58 -0.56
CA GLY A 121 -11.92 -7.37 0.56
C GLY A 121 -10.44 -7.74 0.41
N SER A 122 -9.88 -8.44 1.41
CA SER A 122 -8.48 -8.89 1.43
C SER A 122 -8.10 -9.81 0.26
N ASP A 123 -9.09 -10.49 -0.31
CA ASP A 123 -8.98 -11.35 -1.48
C ASP A 123 -9.31 -10.63 -2.79
N GLY A 124 -9.48 -9.30 -2.76
CA GLY A 124 -9.85 -8.47 -3.90
C GLY A 124 -11.33 -8.56 -4.28
N SER A 125 -12.15 -9.29 -3.52
CA SER A 125 -13.56 -9.51 -3.86
C SER A 125 -14.43 -8.26 -3.65
N PHE A 126 -15.43 -8.07 -4.50
CA PHE A 126 -16.49 -7.06 -4.34
C PHE A 126 -17.84 -7.60 -4.80
N GLY A 127 -18.92 -6.93 -4.39
CA GLY A 127 -20.26 -7.25 -4.89
C GLY A 127 -21.28 -6.12 -4.71
N PHE A 128 -22.28 -6.10 -5.59
CA PHE A 128 -23.41 -5.20 -5.59
C PHE A 128 -24.70 -5.95 -5.90
N SER A 129 -25.80 -5.51 -5.29
CA SER A 129 -27.16 -5.86 -5.72
C SER A 129 -27.70 -4.70 -6.57
N ILE A 130 -28.05 -4.95 -7.83
CA ILE A 130 -28.46 -3.90 -8.78
C ILE A 130 -29.74 -4.29 -9.53
N GLY A 131 -30.46 -3.32 -10.06
CA GLY A 131 -31.64 -3.57 -10.89
C GLY A 131 -31.26 -4.20 -12.24
N ALA A 132 -32.01 -5.24 -12.64
CA ALA A 132 -31.80 -5.92 -13.91
C ALA A 132 -32.08 -4.97 -15.09
N GLY A 133 -31.17 -4.95 -16.07
CA GLY A 133 -31.32 -4.17 -17.31
C GLY A 133 -30.96 -2.69 -17.19
N THR A 134 -30.50 -2.21 -16.03
CA THR A 134 -30.00 -0.83 -15.85
C THR A 134 -28.57 -0.69 -16.39
N LEU A 135 -28.26 0.45 -17.03
CA LEU A 135 -26.94 0.79 -17.55
C LEU A 135 -26.12 1.56 -16.50
N TRP A 136 -25.02 0.96 -16.08
CA TRP A 136 -24.10 1.50 -15.07
C TRP A 136 -22.73 1.79 -15.68
N ILE A 137 -22.02 2.79 -15.15
CA ILE A 137 -20.57 2.93 -15.28
C ILE A 137 -19.92 2.29 -14.05
N LEU A 138 -19.18 1.22 -14.27
CA LEU A 138 -18.35 0.58 -13.27
C LEU A 138 -16.99 1.27 -13.24
N GLY A 139 -16.72 1.98 -12.14
CA GLY A 139 -15.43 2.59 -11.84
C GLY A 139 -14.69 1.80 -10.77
N VAL A 140 -13.38 1.61 -10.93
CA VAL A 140 -12.49 1.07 -9.89
C VAL A 140 -11.26 1.95 -9.77
N SER A 141 -10.99 2.42 -8.55
CA SER A 141 -9.79 3.20 -8.23
C SER A 141 -9.07 2.63 -7.00
N SER A 142 -7.74 2.65 -7.07
CA SER A 142 -6.88 2.24 -5.97
C SER A 142 -5.57 3.03 -6.03
N ASP A 143 -5.03 3.38 -4.87
CA ASP A 143 -3.75 4.08 -4.78
C ASP A 143 -2.65 3.27 -5.48
N GLY A 144 -1.89 3.94 -6.34
CA GLY A 144 -0.82 3.35 -7.13
C GLY A 144 -1.24 2.58 -8.36
N TYR A 145 -2.52 2.64 -8.76
CA TYR A 145 -3.02 2.03 -9.99
C TYR A 145 -3.64 3.06 -10.93
N LEU A 146 -3.79 2.68 -12.19
CA LEU A 146 -4.63 3.39 -13.16
C LEU A 146 -6.10 3.09 -12.88
N ASP A 147 -6.94 4.13 -13.00
CA ASP A 147 -8.38 3.98 -12.80
C ASP A 147 -8.99 3.18 -13.95
N TYR A 148 -9.89 2.27 -13.60
CA TYR A 148 -10.65 1.47 -14.56
C TYR A 148 -12.08 2.00 -14.66
N GLU A 149 -12.58 2.20 -15.87
CA GLU A 149 -13.98 2.52 -16.12
C GLU A 149 -14.54 1.70 -17.28
N SER A 150 -15.72 1.11 -17.08
CA SER A 150 -16.43 0.38 -18.14
C SER A 150 -17.95 0.50 -17.99
N PRO A 151 -18.70 0.76 -19.08
CA PRO A 151 -20.15 0.62 -19.06
C PRO A 151 -20.54 -0.86 -18.94
N ILE A 152 -21.56 -1.15 -18.12
CA ILE A 152 -22.09 -2.50 -17.91
C ILE A 152 -23.62 -2.51 -17.84
N VAL A 153 -24.23 -3.61 -18.30
CA VAL A 153 -25.66 -3.91 -18.15
C VAL A 153 -25.81 -5.35 -17.70
N ILE A 154 -26.39 -5.57 -16.54
CA ILE A 154 -26.52 -6.89 -15.91
C ILE A 154 -28.00 -7.30 -15.89
N TRP A 155 -28.31 -8.52 -16.32
CA TRP A 155 -29.68 -9.05 -16.34
C TRP A 155 -29.90 -10.20 -15.35
N GLU A 156 -28.84 -10.93 -15.04
CA GLU A 156 -28.78 -12.07 -14.11
C GLU A 156 -27.48 -11.96 -13.30
N ASP A 157 -27.30 -12.81 -12.29
CA ASP A 157 -26.06 -12.81 -11.49
C ASP A 157 -24.84 -12.97 -12.38
N GLU A 158 -23.86 -12.07 -12.23
CA GLU A 158 -22.65 -12.05 -13.04
C GLU A 158 -21.41 -11.92 -12.15
N SER A 159 -20.32 -12.55 -12.58
CA SER A 159 -19.03 -12.47 -11.93
C SER A 159 -17.95 -12.03 -12.92
N MET A 160 -17.14 -11.06 -12.53
CA MET A 160 -16.08 -10.53 -13.40
C MET A 160 -14.74 -10.38 -12.70
N LYS A 161 -13.68 -10.40 -13.51
CA LYS A 161 -12.31 -10.14 -13.08
C LYS A 161 -11.86 -8.81 -13.67
N ILE A 162 -11.48 -7.88 -12.80
CA ILE A 162 -10.97 -6.56 -13.18
C ILE A 162 -9.46 -6.57 -12.93
N ILE A 163 -8.70 -6.15 -13.93
CA ILE A 163 -7.24 -6.06 -13.86
C ILE A 163 -6.88 -4.57 -13.84
N LEU A 164 -6.22 -4.12 -12.78
CA LEU A 164 -5.66 -2.78 -12.70
C LEU A 164 -4.17 -2.80 -13.05
N GLU A 165 -3.75 -1.82 -13.83
CA GLU A 165 -2.34 -1.58 -14.16
C GLU A 165 -1.71 -0.65 -13.13
N GLU A 166 -0.48 -0.95 -12.70
CA GLU A 166 0.25 -0.07 -11.78
C GLU A 166 0.56 1.27 -12.45
N ARG A 167 0.38 2.35 -11.68
CA ARG A 167 0.81 3.68 -12.09
C ARG A 167 2.28 3.87 -11.76
N VAL A 168 3.03 4.36 -12.75
CA VAL A 168 4.43 4.76 -12.59
C VAL A 168 4.54 6.28 -12.52
N TYR A 169 5.47 6.74 -11.69
CA TYR A 169 5.68 8.14 -11.37
C TYR A 169 7.08 8.61 -11.78
N SER A 170 7.20 9.92 -11.92
CA SER A 170 8.44 10.61 -12.26
C SER A 170 9.04 11.34 -11.07
N LEU A 171 10.36 11.37 -10.99
CA LEU A 171 11.12 12.19 -10.03
C LEU A 171 12.05 13.11 -10.81
N THR A 172 11.91 14.42 -10.66
CA THR A 172 12.73 15.42 -11.35
C THR A 172 13.39 16.38 -10.37
N GLY A 173 14.42 17.09 -10.83
CA GLY A 173 15.01 18.19 -10.09
C GLY A 173 16.08 18.91 -10.89
N LYS A 174 16.57 20.02 -10.34
CA LYS A 174 17.66 20.81 -10.89
C LYS A 174 18.78 20.95 -9.88
N VAL A 175 20.03 20.79 -10.30
CA VAL A 175 21.23 20.91 -9.47
C VAL A 175 22.04 22.13 -9.89
N VAL A 176 22.40 22.97 -8.92
CA VAL A 176 23.19 24.19 -9.13
C VAL A 176 24.27 24.34 -8.05
N ASP A 177 25.29 25.16 -8.33
CA ASP A 177 26.29 25.58 -7.35
C ASP A 177 25.77 26.70 -6.43
N GLU A 178 26.59 27.14 -5.45
CA GLU A 178 26.23 28.25 -4.55
C GLU A 178 26.08 29.61 -5.29
N SER A 179 26.59 29.71 -6.51
CA SER A 179 26.47 30.88 -7.39
C SER A 179 25.23 30.82 -8.31
N GLY A 180 24.50 29.70 -8.31
CA GLY A 180 23.33 29.44 -9.14
C GLY A 180 23.63 28.92 -10.54
N ASN A 181 24.87 28.56 -10.86
CA ASN A 181 25.21 27.95 -12.14
C ASN A 181 24.79 26.47 -12.15
N PRO A 182 24.25 25.96 -13.26
CA PRO A 182 23.93 24.54 -13.39
C PRO A 182 25.20 23.68 -13.35
N ILE A 183 25.13 22.53 -12.66
CA ILE A 183 26.26 21.59 -12.56
C ILE A 183 25.87 20.25 -13.18
N THR A 184 26.80 19.66 -13.94
CA THR A 184 26.75 18.27 -14.43
C THR A 184 27.32 17.33 -13.37
N VAL A 185 26.45 16.56 -12.70
CA VAL A 185 26.75 15.64 -11.59
C VAL A 185 26.01 14.32 -11.76
N GLU A 186 26.48 13.30 -11.04
CA GLU A 186 25.80 12.02 -10.95
C GLU A 186 24.69 12.06 -9.89
N VAL A 187 23.54 11.49 -10.25
CA VAL A 187 22.37 11.35 -9.39
C VAL A 187 22.00 9.87 -9.29
N LEU A 188 22.03 9.35 -8.08
CA LEU A 188 21.76 7.95 -7.74
C LEU A 188 20.53 7.89 -6.83
N LEU A 189 19.57 7.02 -7.16
CA LEU A 189 18.39 6.77 -6.34
C LEU A 189 18.36 5.28 -5.96
N GLU A 190 18.53 5.00 -4.67
CA GLU A 190 18.58 3.64 -4.13
C GLU A 190 17.40 3.39 -3.19
N GLY A 191 16.62 2.35 -3.46
CA GLY A 191 15.45 2.02 -2.65
C GLY A 191 14.73 0.76 -3.13
N ALA A 192 14.05 0.07 -2.22
CA ALA A 192 13.28 -1.15 -2.52
C ALA A 192 14.07 -2.22 -3.31
N GLY A 193 15.39 -2.34 -3.07
CA GLY A 193 16.27 -3.29 -3.76
C GLY A 193 16.59 -2.94 -5.22
N LYS A 194 16.22 -1.75 -5.68
CA LYS A 194 16.55 -1.22 -7.01
C LYS A 194 17.46 -0.01 -6.89
N VAL A 195 18.28 0.20 -7.93
CA VAL A 195 19.19 1.33 -8.06
C VAL A 195 18.94 1.98 -9.41
N TYR A 196 18.60 3.27 -9.39
CA TYR A 196 18.47 4.10 -10.58
C TYR A 196 19.60 5.10 -10.63
N LYS A 197 20.17 5.31 -11.80
CA LYS A 197 21.32 6.21 -12.00
C LYS A 197 21.07 7.10 -13.20
N THR A 198 21.35 8.39 -13.05
CA THR A 198 21.32 9.38 -14.13
C THR A 198 22.42 10.41 -13.91
N VAL A 199 22.67 11.24 -14.92
CA VAL A 199 23.56 12.40 -14.85
C VAL A 199 22.72 13.64 -15.17
N THR A 200 22.97 14.75 -14.49
CA THR A 200 22.29 16.02 -14.83
C THR A 200 22.75 16.53 -16.20
N ASP A 201 21.85 17.19 -16.93
CA ASP A 201 22.15 17.77 -18.23
C ASP A 201 22.96 19.09 -18.13
N GLU A 202 23.22 19.74 -19.26
CA GLU A 202 23.91 21.04 -19.33
C GLU A 202 23.17 22.17 -18.60
N ASN A 203 21.87 22.01 -18.35
CA ASN A 203 21.05 22.94 -17.56
C ASN A 203 20.94 22.52 -16.09
N GLY A 204 21.68 21.47 -15.66
CA GLY A 204 21.66 20.93 -14.32
C GLY A 204 20.42 20.10 -13.99
N THR A 205 19.59 19.77 -14.98
CA THR A 205 18.32 19.07 -14.77
C THR A 205 18.53 17.56 -14.79
N PHE A 206 17.85 16.84 -13.89
CA PHE A 206 17.78 15.37 -13.91
C PHE A 206 16.34 14.91 -13.80
N GLY A 207 16.08 13.68 -14.26
CA GLY A 207 14.79 13.06 -14.13
C GLY A 207 14.82 11.53 -14.24
N PHE A 208 14.06 10.88 -13.38
CA PHE A 208 13.66 9.48 -13.50
C PHE A 208 12.21 9.47 -13.97
N TYR A 209 11.98 9.33 -15.28
CA TYR A 209 10.66 9.52 -15.88
C TYR A 209 9.87 8.23 -15.97
N GLN A 210 8.70 8.19 -15.32
CA GLN A 210 7.78 7.03 -15.37
C GLN A 210 8.46 5.70 -14.98
N MET A 211 9.32 5.74 -13.96
CA MET A 211 10.11 4.57 -13.53
C MET A 211 9.77 4.09 -12.13
N LEU A 212 9.12 4.94 -11.31
CA LEU A 212 9.00 4.72 -9.88
C LEU A 212 7.59 4.26 -9.52
N PRO A 213 7.42 3.17 -8.72
CA PRO A 213 6.11 2.74 -8.27
C PRO A 213 5.57 3.66 -7.16
N TYR A 214 4.27 3.57 -6.90
CA TYR A 214 3.64 4.25 -5.77
C TYR A 214 4.26 3.82 -4.44
N GLY A 215 4.47 4.80 -3.55
CA GLY A 215 5.07 4.59 -2.24
C GLY A 215 6.55 4.24 -2.27
N PHE A 216 7.25 4.41 -3.40
CA PHE A 216 8.70 4.17 -3.48
C PHE A 216 9.41 5.02 -2.43
N ARG A 217 10.19 4.36 -1.56
CA ARG A 217 11.06 4.99 -0.55
C ARG A 217 12.51 4.67 -0.87
N GLY A 218 13.33 5.70 -0.93
CA GLY A 218 14.75 5.55 -1.23
C GLY A 218 15.58 6.77 -0.88
N ASN A 219 16.89 6.59 -0.90
CA ASN A 219 17.86 7.66 -0.73
C ASN A 219 18.33 8.14 -2.09
N LEU A 220 18.18 9.44 -2.34
CA LEU A 220 18.75 10.13 -3.46
C LEU A 220 20.13 10.68 -3.06
N SER A 221 21.19 10.14 -3.66
CA SER A 221 22.55 10.64 -3.55
C SER A 221 22.90 11.47 -4.79
N ILE A 222 23.44 12.67 -4.57
CA ILE A 222 23.94 13.54 -5.62
C ILE A 222 25.42 13.79 -5.35
N SER A 223 26.26 13.45 -6.32
CA SER A 223 27.72 13.55 -6.18
C SER A 223 28.39 13.85 -7.51
N ASP A 224 29.62 14.35 -7.43
CA ASP A 224 30.49 14.55 -8.58
C ASP A 224 30.62 13.34 -9.50
N LEU A 225 30.75 13.62 -10.80
CA LEU A 225 31.17 12.62 -11.78
C LEU A 225 32.61 12.19 -11.47
N GLU A 226 32.80 10.88 -11.35
CA GLU A 226 34.10 10.19 -11.43
C GLU A 226 35.28 11.01 -10.86
N PHE A 227 35.22 11.29 -9.56
CA PHE A 227 36.35 11.79 -8.75
C PHE A 227 36.70 13.28 -8.83
N SER A 228 35.94 14.16 -9.50
CA SER A 228 36.24 15.62 -9.42
C SER A 228 36.16 16.16 -7.98
N ARG A 229 35.27 15.59 -7.14
CA ARG A 229 35.07 15.89 -5.70
C ARG A 229 34.98 17.38 -5.38
N GLU A 230 34.51 18.16 -6.34
CA GLU A 230 34.29 19.59 -6.21
C GLU A 230 33.21 19.86 -5.17
N PHE A 231 32.22 18.96 -5.01
CA PHE A 231 31.06 19.14 -4.15
C PHE A 231 30.93 18.06 -3.05
N TYR A 232 30.32 18.43 -1.91
CA TYR A 232 29.91 17.44 -0.91
C TYR A 232 28.81 16.54 -1.47
N GLU A 233 28.90 15.23 -1.19
CA GLU A 233 27.79 14.32 -1.50
C GLU A 233 26.57 14.74 -0.67
N GLN A 234 25.44 14.90 -1.34
CA GLN A 234 24.18 15.22 -0.69
C GLN A 234 23.25 14.01 -0.78
N VAL A 235 22.82 13.53 0.39
CA VAL A 235 21.86 12.44 0.51
C VAL A 235 20.53 12.98 1.00
N ARG A 236 19.44 12.61 0.32
CA ARG A 236 18.08 13.01 0.69
C ARG A 236 17.15 11.81 0.64
N GLU A 237 16.38 11.59 1.69
CA GLU A 237 15.32 10.57 1.68
C GLU A 237 14.12 11.06 0.85
N ILE A 238 13.61 10.20 -0.03
CA ILE A 238 12.53 10.48 -0.96
C ILE A 238 11.40 9.46 -0.74
N GLU A 239 10.16 9.94 -0.77
CA GLU A 239 8.94 9.13 -0.84
C GLU A 239 8.09 9.59 -2.03
N VAL A 240 7.81 8.70 -2.97
CA VAL A 240 7.05 9.00 -4.20
C VAL A 240 5.61 8.54 -4.05
N LYS A 241 4.66 9.48 -4.04
CA LYS A 241 3.20 9.18 -4.09
C LYS A 241 2.51 9.79 -5.30
N ASP A 242 3.17 10.75 -5.93
CA ASP A 242 2.79 11.43 -7.15
C ASP A 242 4.06 11.84 -7.88
N ASP A 243 3.93 12.41 -9.09
CA ASP A 243 5.05 13.02 -9.80
C ASP A 243 5.71 14.08 -8.91
N LEU A 244 7.00 13.88 -8.60
CA LEU A 244 7.71 14.66 -7.60
C LEU A 244 8.79 15.51 -8.27
N ASP A 245 8.64 16.83 -8.18
CA ASP A 245 9.70 17.79 -8.50
C ASP A 245 10.40 18.25 -7.22
N LEU A 246 11.70 17.97 -7.11
CA LEU A 246 12.53 18.38 -5.98
C LEU A 246 12.95 19.86 -6.06
N GLY A 247 12.66 20.53 -7.18
CA GLY A 247 13.07 21.91 -7.43
C GLY A 247 14.58 22.03 -7.54
N THR A 248 15.12 23.16 -7.08
CA THR A 248 16.55 23.45 -7.13
C THR A 248 17.27 22.91 -5.89
N ILE A 249 18.26 22.05 -6.13
CA ILE A 249 19.18 21.51 -5.15
C ILE A 249 20.52 22.24 -5.31
N VAL A 250 20.98 22.88 -4.25
CA VAL A 250 22.25 23.62 -4.23
C VAL A 250 23.33 22.73 -3.64
N LEU A 251 24.33 22.37 -4.44
CA LEU A 251 25.50 21.64 -3.97
C LEU A 251 26.55 22.62 -3.44
N LYS A 252 27.17 22.24 -2.32
CA LYS A 252 28.24 23.03 -1.68
C LYS A 252 29.60 22.54 -2.14
N GLU A 253 30.43 23.47 -2.58
CA GLU A 253 31.82 23.19 -2.92
C GLU A 253 32.60 22.75 -1.68
N ARG A 254 33.53 21.80 -1.85
CA ARG A 254 34.47 21.45 -0.79
C ARG A 254 35.63 22.46 -0.79
N PRO A 255 36.13 22.85 0.39
CA PRO A 255 37.23 23.79 0.49
C PRO A 255 38.52 23.21 -0.12
N LEU A 256 39.16 23.99 -0.98
CA LEU A 256 40.50 23.67 -1.49
C LEU A 256 41.55 23.82 -0.37
N PRO A 257 42.60 22.96 -0.33
CA PRO A 257 42.85 21.81 -1.22
C PRO A 257 42.07 20.55 -0.80
N TYR A 258 41.57 19.79 -1.78
CA TYR A 258 40.94 18.49 -1.52
C TYR A 258 41.96 17.51 -0.91
N PRO A 259 41.56 16.65 0.06
CA PRO A 259 42.47 15.64 0.61
C PRO A 259 42.95 14.69 -0.49
N PRO A 260 44.26 14.37 -0.56
CA PRO A 260 44.83 13.61 -1.67
C PRO A 260 44.28 12.18 -1.68
N ILE A 261 43.84 11.71 -2.85
CA ILE A 261 43.42 10.33 -3.04
C ILE A 261 44.68 9.46 -3.12
N LEU A 262 44.76 8.48 -2.22
CA LEU A 262 45.83 7.49 -2.23
C LEU A 262 45.45 6.36 -3.20
N ALA A 263 46.33 6.08 -4.14
CA ALA A 263 46.27 4.94 -5.02
C ALA A 263 47.34 3.91 -4.65
N ASN A 264 47.03 2.63 -4.85
CA ASN A 264 47.97 1.54 -4.68
C ASN A 264 48.77 1.33 -5.98
N ILE A 265 50.08 1.21 -5.84
CA ILE A 265 51.03 0.93 -6.90
C ILE A 265 51.65 -0.43 -6.57
N THR A 266 51.26 -1.44 -7.33
CA THR A 266 51.68 -2.83 -7.13
C THR A 266 52.62 -3.27 -8.23
N GLY A 267 53.41 -4.31 -7.96
CA GLY A 267 54.28 -4.93 -8.96
C GLY A 267 55.11 -6.06 -8.37
N VAL A 268 55.98 -6.65 -9.20
CA VAL A 268 56.87 -7.75 -8.81
C VAL A 268 58.32 -7.38 -9.14
N VAL A 269 59.26 -7.77 -8.28
CA VAL A 269 60.70 -7.72 -8.57
C VAL A 269 61.21 -9.13 -8.78
N SER A 270 61.92 -9.33 -9.89
CA SER A 270 62.44 -10.62 -10.34
C SER A 270 63.87 -10.52 -10.88
N ASP A 271 64.54 -11.66 -11.00
CA ASP A 271 65.85 -11.76 -11.64
C ASP A 271 65.72 -11.59 -13.16
N SER A 272 66.57 -10.76 -13.76
CA SER A 272 66.61 -10.52 -15.20
C SER A 272 66.93 -11.78 -16.02
N ASN A 273 67.70 -12.72 -15.46
CA ASN A 273 68.15 -13.95 -16.10
C ASN A 273 67.21 -15.13 -15.79
N ALA A 274 67.00 -15.41 -14.51
CA ALA A 274 66.26 -16.59 -14.06
C ALA A 274 64.74 -16.40 -14.03
N ARG A 275 64.26 -15.15 -14.10
CA ARG A 275 62.85 -14.75 -13.83
C ARG A 275 62.33 -15.21 -12.46
N ALA A 276 63.21 -15.60 -11.56
CA ALA A 276 62.85 -15.97 -10.20
C ALA A 276 62.47 -14.70 -9.42
N PRO A 277 61.43 -14.73 -8.59
CA PRO A 277 61.07 -13.59 -7.74
C PRO A 277 62.18 -13.31 -6.72
N ILE A 278 62.46 -12.03 -6.48
CA ILE A 278 63.51 -11.61 -5.54
C ILE A 278 62.85 -11.01 -4.29
N PRO A 279 62.93 -11.69 -3.13
CA PRO A 279 62.43 -11.15 -1.87
C PRO A 279 63.38 -10.12 -1.26
N ASN A 280 62.87 -9.34 -0.31
CA ASN A 280 63.65 -8.36 0.47
C ASN A 280 64.28 -7.21 -0.33
N VAL A 281 63.76 -6.91 -1.51
CA VAL A 281 64.15 -5.74 -2.30
C VAL A 281 63.42 -4.52 -1.76
N ARG A 282 64.15 -3.44 -1.48
CA ARG A 282 63.55 -2.16 -1.08
C ARG A 282 63.05 -1.44 -2.32
N VAL A 283 61.74 -1.24 -2.42
CA VAL A 283 61.10 -0.48 -3.50
C VAL A 283 60.67 0.87 -2.96
N LYS A 284 61.07 1.96 -3.62
CA LYS A 284 60.81 3.34 -3.23
C LYS A 284 59.97 4.05 -4.28
N LEU A 285 58.93 4.76 -3.86
CA LEU A 285 58.17 5.71 -4.67
C LEU A 285 58.76 7.10 -4.47
N VAL A 286 59.21 7.74 -5.55
CA VAL A 286 59.89 9.04 -5.47
C VAL A 286 59.16 10.07 -6.34
N GLU A 287 58.96 11.27 -5.80
CA GLU A 287 58.40 12.39 -6.55
C GLU A 287 59.41 12.91 -7.58
N ALA A 288 59.00 13.03 -8.85
CA ALA A 288 59.91 13.33 -9.95
C ALA A 288 60.44 14.77 -9.93
N SER A 289 59.66 15.72 -9.39
CA SER A 289 60.02 17.14 -9.35
C SER A 289 60.98 17.49 -8.21
N THR A 290 60.75 16.93 -7.03
CA THR A 290 61.48 17.27 -5.80
C THR A 290 62.50 16.21 -5.38
N ASN A 291 62.43 15.02 -5.99
CA ASN A 291 63.22 13.85 -5.64
C ASN A 291 63.00 13.37 -4.18
N VAL A 292 61.85 13.72 -3.59
CA VAL A 292 61.45 13.34 -2.24
C VAL A 292 60.87 11.92 -2.25
N LEU A 293 61.25 11.11 -1.26
CA LEU A 293 60.67 9.80 -1.02
C LEU A 293 59.23 9.96 -0.53
N LEU A 294 58.27 9.45 -1.31
CA LEU A 294 56.84 9.50 -0.99
C LEU A 294 56.39 8.27 -0.18
N ASP A 295 56.87 7.09 -0.56
CA ASP A 295 56.58 5.84 0.12
C ASP A 295 57.67 4.79 -0.13
N SER A 296 57.74 3.74 0.69
CA SER A 296 58.64 2.61 0.46
C SER A 296 58.06 1.30 0.99
N ALA A 297 58.32 0.23 0.26
CA ALA A 297 57.93 -1.13 0.61
C ALA A 297 59.13 -2.08 0.45
N THR A 298 59.02 -3.26 1.05
CA THR A 298 59.98 -4.35 0.84
C THR A 298 59.27 -5.51 0.19
N THR A 299 59.89 -6.16 -0.81
CA THR A 299 59.24 -7.27 -1.52
C THR A 299 59.05 -8.50 -0.63
N ASP A 300 57.92 -9.19 -0.81
CA ASP A 300 57.63 -10.45 -0.12
C ASP A 300 58.40 -11.66 -0.71
N TYR A 301 58.16 -12.86 -0.19
CA TYR A 301 58.77 -14.11 -0.68
C TYR A 301 58.45 -14.44 -2.15
N LEU A 302 57.42 -13.81 -2.72
CA LEU A 302 57.03 -13.90 -4.13
C LEU A 302 57.50 -12.69 -4.95
N GLY A 303 58.36 -11.82 -4.38
CA GLY A 303 58.90 -10.64 -5.02
C GLY A 303 57.89 -9.50 -5.17
N ARG A 304 56.70 -9.57 -4.56
CA ARG A 304 55.63 -8.58 -4.75
C ARG A 304 55.82 -7.39 -3.83
N PHE A 305 55.45 -6.20 -4.30
CA PHE A 305 55.40 -4.98 -3.50
C PHE A 305 54.06 -4.25 -3.66
N ASN A 306 53.73 -3.39 -2.70
CA ASN A 306 52.61 -2.46 -2.76
C ASN A 306 53.02 -1.14 -2.12
N LEU A 307 52.92 -0.05 -2.88
CA LEU A 307 53.22 1.32 -2.47
C LEU A 307 51.95 2.17 -2.54
N LYS A 308 51.85 3.20 -1.71
CA LYS A 308 50.77 4.18 -1.73
C LYS A 308 51.27 5.50 -2.28
N GLY A 309 50.59 6.03 -3.28
CA GLY A 309 50.93 7.31 -3.88
C GLY A 309 49.70 8.17 -4.12
N GLU A 310 49.88 9.49 -4.06
CA GLU A 310 48.80 10.45 -4.28
C GLU A 310 48.52 10.64 -5.78
N THR A 311 47.27 10.53 -6.19
CA THR A 311 46.85 10.76 -7.59
C THR A 311 47.18 12.19 -8.05
N GLY A 312 47.63 12.35 -9.28
CA GLY A 312 48.04 13.63 -9.87
C GLY A 312 49.53 13.95 -9.71
N LYS A 313 50.25 13.32 -8.77
CA LYS A 313 51.70 13.48 -8.65
C LYS A 313 52.44 12.78 -9.79
N LYS A 314 53.50 13.42 -10.29
CA LYS A 314 54.48 12.82 -11.21
C LYS A 314 55.56 12.13 -10.38
N VAL A 315 55.72 10.82 -10.58
CA VAL A 315 56.55 9.95 -9.74
C VAL A 315 57.36 8.99 -10.61
N TYR A 316 58.37 8.39 -10.01
CA TYR A 316 59.05 7.21 -10.54
C TYR A 316 59.35 6.24 -9.40
N VAL A 317 59.56 4.97 -9.73
CA VAL A 317 59.79 3.91 -8.74
C VAL A 317 61.22 3.39 -8.86
N VAL A 318 61.85 3.13 -7.72
CA VAL A 318 63.24 2.63 -7.62
C VAL A 318 63.27 1.33 -6.85
N ALA A 319 63.88 0.29 -7.41
CA ALA A 319 64.18 -0.96 -6.72
C ALA A 319 65.67 -1.00 -6.31
N GLU A 320 65.95 -1.18 -5.02
CA GLU A 320 67.29 -1.22 -4.43
C GLU A 320 67.49 -2.56 -3.69
N LEU A 321 68.58 -3.25 -4.05
CA LEU A 321 69.06 -4.44 -3.34
C LEU A 321 70.56 -4.27 -3.06
N GLU A 322 71.00 -4.60 -1.85
CA GLU A 322 72.39 -4.41 -1.43
C GLU A 322 73.34 -5.17 -2.35
N GLY A 323 74.37 -4.47 -2.85
CA GLY A 323 75.34 -5.04 -3.79
C GLY A 323 74.91 -5.07 -5.26
N ILE A 324 73.71 -4.55 -5.61
CA ILE A 324 73.22 -4.43 -7.00
C ILE A 324 72.94 -2.97 -7.34
N GLU A 325 73.24 -2.56 -8.57
CA GLU A 325 72.87 -1.23 -9.05
C GLU A 325 71.34 -1.03 -9.02
N PRO A 326 70.84 0.09 -8.46
CA PRO A 326 69.42 0.37 -8.40
C PRO A 326 68.78 0.50 -9.79
N VAL A 327 67.60 -0.10 -9.97
CA VAL A 327 66.81 0.01 -11.21
C VAL A 327 65.66 0.99 -10.99
N LYS A 328 65.48 1.92 -11.93
CA LYS A 328 64.44 2.96 -11.89
C LYS A 328 63.48 2.83 -13.07
N THR A 329 62.21 3.18 -12.86
CA THR A 329 61.23 3.34 -13.95
C THR A 329 61.36 4.72 -14.61
N ASP A 330 60.73 4.87 -15.78
CA ASP A 330 60.41 6.19 -16.31
C ASP A 330 59.44 6.95 -15.38
N VAL A 331 59.38 8.27 -15.56
CA VAL A 331 58.46 9.14 -14.81
C VAL A 331 57.04 8.97 -15.36
N PHE A 332 56.08 8.74 -14.47
CA PHE A 332 54.65 8.60 -14.79
C PHE A 332 53.78 9.40 -13.82
N THR A 333 52.53 9.66 -14.20
CA THR A 333 51.53 10.31 -13.33
C THR A 333 50.65 9.24 -12.70
N ILE A 334 50.40 9.35 -11.40
CA ILE A 334 49.47 8.47 -10.69
C ILE A 334 48.04 8.88 -11.07
N THR A 335 47.35 8.07 -11.87
CA THR A 335 45.95 8.34 -12.30
C THR A 335 44.92 7.50 -11.53
N GLY A 336 45.37 6.52 -10.75
CA GLY A 336 44.54 5.57 -10.03
C GLY A 336 45.40 4.40 -9.55
N ASN A 337 44.78 3.26 -9.21
CA ASN A 337 45.52 2.05 -8.87
C ASN A 337 46.32 1.56 -10.08
N LEU A 338 47.62 1.35 -9.89
CA LEU A 338 48.54 0.94 -10.95
C LEU A 338 49.14 -0.43 -10.63
N ASN A 339 49.28 -1.23 -11.68
CA ASN A 339 50.10 -2.43 -11.65
C ASN A 339 51.30 -2.19 -12.58
N LEU A 340 52.46 -1.94 -11.99
CA LEU A 340 53.70 -1.66 -12.72
C LEU A 340 54.34 -2.96 -13.22
N PHE A 341 55.02 -2.85 -14.37
CA PHE A 341 55.78 -3.95 -14.97
C PHE A 341 56.84 -4.54 -14.01
N ASP A 342 57.12 -5.84 -14.18
CA ASP A 342 58.10 -6.58 -13.39
C ASP A 342 59.49 -5.92 -13.43
N PHE A 343 60.01 -5.48 -12.28
CA PHE A 343 61.40 -5.02 -12.15
C PHE A 343 62.32 -6.22 -12.34
N LYS A 344 63.37 -6.04 -13.16
CA LYS A 344 64.37 -7.08 -13.44
C LYS A 344 65.73 -6.65 -12.93
N LEU A 345 66.22 -7.29 -11.87
CA LEU A 345 67.55 -7.02 -11.28
C LEU A 345 68.58 -8.06 -11.79
N PRO A 346 69.77 -7.63 -12.26
CA PRO A 346 70.84 -8.54 -12.64
C PRO A 346 71.64 -9.00 -11.41
N LEU A 347 71.41 -10.23 -10.96
CA LEU A 347 72.18 -10.86 -9.88
C LEU A 347 73.51 -11.41 -10.42
N ILE A 348 74.60 -10.65 -10.35
CA ILE A 348 75.98 -11.15 -10.51
C ILE A 348 76.66 -11.09 -9.15
N LEU A 349 76.73 -12.22 -8.45
CA LEU A 349 77.31 -12.31 -7.11
C LEU A 349 78.85 -12.39 -7.18
N PRO A 350 79.62 -11.51 -6.50
CA PRO A 350 81.05 -11.71 -6.28
C PRO A 350 81.31 -12.85 -5.27
N PRO A 351 82.49 -13.51 -5.32
CA PRO A 351 82.82 -14.60 -4.41
C PRO A 351 82.97 -14.08 -2.98
N ALA A 352 82.08 -14.53 -2.08
CA ALA A 352 82.01 -14.06 -0.70
C ALA A 352 83.03 -14.74 0.23
N ASP A 353 83.57 -13.99 1.18
CA ASP A 353 84.36 -14.49 2.30
C ASP A 353 83.42 -15.12 3.34
N PHE A 354 83.24 -16.44 3.26
CA PHE A 354 82.24 -17.20 4.03
C PHE A 354 82.45 -17.14 5.55
N SER A 355 83.65 -16.80 6.05
CA SER A 355 83.91 -16.82 7.50
C SER A 355 83.14 -15.73 8.25
N LYS A 356 83.16 -14.50 7.74
CA LYS A 356 82.40 -13.38 8.32
C LYS A 356 80.89 -13.55 8.17
N LEU A 357 80.48 -14.23 7.10
CA LEU A 357 79.06 -14.50 6.83
C LEU A 357 78.50 -15.51 7.85
N ILE A 358 79.28 -16.53 8.21
CA ILE A 358 78.90 -17.53 9.21
C ILE A 358 78.74 -16.89 10.60
N ASP A 359 79.69 -16.06 11.03
CA ASP A 359 79.61 -15.38 12.33
C ASP A 359 78.39 -14.43 12.43
N GLU A 360 78.11 -13.69 11.34
CA GLU A 360 76.93 -12.81 11.27
C GLU A 360 75.62 -13.60 11.21
N LEU A 361 75.60 -14.75 10.53
CA LEU A 361 74.43 -15.63 10.48
C LEU A 361 74.14 -16.27 11.84
N GLU A 362 75.15 -16.71 12.59
CA GLU A 362 74.98 -17.22 13.95
C GLU A 362 74.43 -16.14 14.90
N ARG A 363 74.94 -14.90 14.79
CA ARG A 363 74.43 -13.78 15.57
C ARG A 363 72.97 -13.47 15.23
N ARG A 364 72.60 -13.46 13.94
CA ARG A 364 71.21 -13.24 13.49
C ARG A 364 70.28 -14.38 13.90
N ALA A 365 70.75 -15.62 13.85
CA ALA A 365 69.99 -16.78 14.29
C ALA A 365 69.62 -16.67 15.77
N LYS A 366 70.57 -16.26 16.62
CA LYS A 366 70.32 -16.06 18.05
C LYS A 366 69.30 -14.96 18.35
N VAL A 367 69.38 -13.83 17.65
CA VAL A 367 68.40 -12.74 17.77
C VAL A 367 67.01 -13.19 17.31
N ALA A 368 66.94 -13.95 16.21
CA ALA A 368 65.69 -14.51 15.70
C ALA A 368 65.07 -15.55 16.66
N GLU A 369 65.89 -16.35 17.35
CA GLU A 369 65.42 -17.28 18.38
C GLU A 369 64.81 -16.54 19.58
N GLU A 370 65.47 -15.48 20.07
CA GLU A 370 64.95 -14.64 21.16
C GLU A 370 63.63 -13.96 20.78
N GLU A 371 63.53 -13.45 19.55
CA GLU A 371 62.30 -12.84 19.02
C GLU A 371 61.18 -13.88 18.85
N ALA A 372 61.50 -15.09 18.40
CA ALA A 372 60.55 -16.19 18.29
C ALA A 372 60.02 -16.64 19.67
N GLU A 373 60.85 -16.67 20.71
CA GLU A 373 60.40 -16.95 22.08
C GLU A 373 59.46 -15.86 22.60
N LYS A 374 59.77 -14.59 22.34
CA LYS A 374 58.89 -13.47 22.72
C LYS A 374 57.52 -13.58 22.04
N LEU A 375 57.51 -13.83 20.73
CA LEU A 375 56.28 -14.01 19.97
C LEU A 375 55.47 -15.23 20.44
N ARG A 376 56.13 -16.32 20.85
CA ARG A 376 55.44 -17.47 21.47
C ARG A 376 54.78 -17.10 22.79
N ALA A 377 55.45 -16.34 23.65
CA ALA A 377 54.87 -15.86 24.91
C ALA A 377 53.67 -14.94 24.68
N GLU A 378 53.74 -14.04 23.70
CA GLU A 378 52.62 -13.19 23.30
C GLU A 378 51.45 -14.01 22.74
N SER A 379 51.73 -15.04 21.93
CA SER A 379 50.71 -15.94 21.41
C SER A 379 49.99 -16.72 22.51
N GLU A 380 50.69 -17.23 23.52
CA GLU A 380 50.09 -17.92 24.67
C GLU A 380 49.23 -16.95 25.52
N SER A 381 49.70 -15.71 25.70
CA SER A 381 48.92 -14.66 26.37
C SER A 381 47.63 -14.35 25.61
N LEU A 382 47.70 -14.18 24.28
CA LEU A 382 46.52 -13.96 23.45
C LEU A 382 45.56 -15.14 23.49
N LYS A 383 46.07 -16.37 23.46
CA LYS A 383 45.25 -17.59 23.58
C LYS A 383 44.49 -17.64 24.90
N SER A 384 45.11 -17.24 26.01
CA SER A 384 44.43 -17.15 27.31
C SER A 384 43.31 -16.10 27.31
N LYS A 385 43.53 -14.95 26.65
CA LYS A 385 42.51 -13.89 26.49
C LYS A 385 41.34 -14.35 25.64
N ILE A 386 41.61 -15.04 24.54
CA ILE A 386 40.58 -15.61 23.66
C ILE A 386 39.73 -16.60 24.45
N SER A 387 40.34 -17.51 25.21
CA SER A 387 39.59 -18.46 26.04
C SER A 387 38.72 -17.78 27.11
N SER A 388 39.21 -16.69 27.71
CA SER A 388 38.40 -15.88 28.64
C SER A 388 37.19 -15.24 27.94
N LEU A 389 37.40 -14.65 26.77
CA LEU A 389 36.33 -14.02 25.98
C LEU A 389 35.31 -15.04 25.47
N GLU A 390 35.75 -16.24 25.08
CA GLU A 390 34.86 -17.35 24.71
C GLU A 390 33.96 -17.74 25.88
N SER A 391 34.50 -17.81 27.11
CA SER A 391 33.71 -18.10 28.30
C SER A 391 32.71 -16.98 28.64
N GLU A 392 33.09 -15.71 28.46
CA GLU A 392 32.18 -14.57 28.64
C GLU A 392 31.07 -14.56 27.59
N LEU A 393 31.40 -14.89 26.33
CA LEU A 393 30.44 -15.00 25.25
C LEU A 393 29.43 -16.11 25.51
N GLU A 394 29.88 -17.27 25.99
CA GLU A 394 29.01 -18.40 26.34
C GLU A 394 28.01 -18.00 27.45
N LYS A 395 28.48 -17.29 28.49
CA LYS A 395 27.60 -16.76 29.55
C LYS A 395 26.60 -15.73 29.03
N ALA A 396 27.01 -14.86 28.11
CA ALA A 396 26.13 -13.88 27.50
C ALA A 396 25.06 -14.55 26.61
N LEU A 397 25.41 -15.64 25.92
CA LEU A 397 24.46 -16.42 25.13
C LEU A 397 23.42 -17.10 26.03
N THR A 398 23.84 -17.71 27.14
CA THR A 398 22.90 -18.35 28.07
C THR A 398 21.92 -17.35 28.68
N THR A 399 22.38 -16.15 29.07
CA THR A 399 21.48 -15.11 29.61
C THR A 399 20.53 -14.55 28.56
N LEU A 400 20.98 -14.45 27.30
CA LEU A 400 20.12 -14.08 26.18
C LEU A 400 19.02 -15.13 25.92
N GLU A 401 19.34 -16.42 26.06
CA GLU A 401 18.35 -17.49 25.94
C GLU A 401 17.32 -17.48 27.08
N GLU A 402 17.76 -17.24 28.32
CA GLU A 402 16.89 -17.09 29.49
C GLU A 402 15.93 -15.90 29.32
N THR A 403 16.45 -14.71 29.00
CA THR A 403 15.62 -13.51 28.77
C THR A 403 14.67 -13.68 27.58
N ARG A 404 15.07 -14.42 26.54
CA ARG A 404 14.17 -14.77 25.44
C ARG A 404 13.05 -15.71 25.88
N GLY A 405 13.32 -16.60 26.84
CA GLY A 405 12.32 -17.45 27.48
C GLY A 405 11.28 -16.62 28.24
N GLU A 406 11.74 -15.75 29.14
CA GLU A 406 10.88 -14.84 29.91
C GLU A 406 10.01 -13.95 29.00
N LEU A 407 10.58 -13.44 27.91
CA LEU A 407 9.82 -12.63 26.94
C LEU A 407 8.70 -13.43 26.25
N LYS A 408 8.91 -14.72 25.98
CA LYS A 408 7.87 -15.58 25.40
C LYS A 408 6.73 -15.83 26.38
N GLU A 409 7.03 -16.05 27.65
CA GLU A 409 6.03 -16.23 28.71
C GLU A 409 5.22 -14.95 28.90
N ALA A 410 5.88 -13.79 29.04
CA ALA A 410 5.20 -12.50 29.16
C ALA A 410 4.29 -12.19 27.96
N LYS A 411 4.68 -12.61 26.75
CA LYS A 411 3.85 -12.46 25.54
C LYS A 411 2.63 -13.39 25.57
N ALA A 412 2.74 -14.59 26.13
CA ALA A 412 1.63 -15.51 26.30
C ALA A 412 0.62 -14.94 27.31
N ASP A 413 1.10 -14.45 28.46
CA ASP A 413 0.28 -13.82 29.49
C ASP A 413 -0.46 -12.59 28.95
N LEU A 414 0.23 -11.75 28.18
CA LEU A 414 -0.38 -10.57 27.55
C LEU A 414 -1.50 -10.96 26.56
N LYS A 415 -1.33 -12.06 25.82
CA LYS A 415 -2.34 -12.56 24.89
C LYS A 415 -3.57 -13.07 25.64
N GLU A 416 -3.37 -13.75 26.76
CA GLU A 416 -4.47 -14.21 27.62
C GLU A 416 -5.23 -13.04 28.24
N ALA A 417 -4.52 -12.04 28.79
CA ALA A 417 -5.13 -10.83 29.32
C ALA A 417 -5.92 -10.05 28.25
N LEU A 418 -5.43 -9.99 27.01
CA LEU A 418 -6.15 -9.36 25.90
C LEU A 418 -7.45 -10.10 25.58
N GLN A 419 -7.44 -11.43 25.61
CA GLN A 419 -8.65 -12.23 25.39
C GLN A 419 -9.68 -11.99 26.50
N GLN A 420 -9.25 -11.96 27.76
CA GLN A 420 -10.13 -11.66 28.89
C GLN A 420 -10.78 -10.26 28.77
N LEU A 421 -10.04 -9.26 28.26
CA LEU A 421 -10.58 -7.93 28.01
C LEU A 421 -11.62 -7.91 26.88
N LEU A 422 -11.44 -8.71 25.83
CA LEU A 422 -12.42 -8.84 24.75
C LEU A 422 -13.71 -9.49 25.25
N ASP A 423 -13.59 -10.55 26.06
CA ASP A 423 -14.73 -11.25 26.64
C ASP A 423 -15.52 -10.33 27.58
N ALA A 424 -14.83 -9.61 28.49
CA ALA A 424 -15.45 -8.61 29.35
C ALA A 424 -16.14 -7.47 28.57
N LYS A 425 -15.56 -7.06 27.43
CA LYS A 425 -16.18 -6.05 26.55
C LYS A 425 -17.49 -6.57 25.94
N SER A 426 -17.54 -7.86 25.57
CA SER A 426 -18.77 -8.50 25.10
C SER A 426 -19.84 -8.51 26.18
N GLU A 427 -19.48 -8.92 27.40
CA GLU A 427 -20.41 -8.93 28.55
C GLU A 427 -20.97 -7.54 28.85
N ILE A 428 -20.13 -6.49 28.78
CA ILE A 428 -20.59 -5.10 28.93
C ILE A 428 -21.59 -4.73 27.82
N GLY A 429 -21.40 -5.23 26.60
CA GLY A 429 -22.34 -5.08 25.49
C GLY A 429 -23.70 -5.69 25.81
N ASP A 430 -23.72 -6.93 26.29
CA ASP A 430 -24.93 -7.65 26.67
C ASP A 430 -25.67 -6.97 27.82
N LEU A 431 -24.93 -6.53 28.85
CA LEU A 431 -25.49 -5.78 29.97
C LEU A 431 -26.11 -4.44 29.53
N LYS A 432 -25.51 -3.75 28.55
CA LYS A 432 -26.09 -2.52 27.97
C LYS A 432 -27.39 -2.81 27.24
N ALA A 433 -27.45 -3.89 26.46
CA ALA A 433 -28.66 -4.31 25.76
C ALA A 433 -29.78 -4.66 26.75
N LEU A 434 -29.45 -5.39 27.82
CA LEU A 434 -30.40 -5.73 28.88
C LEU A 434 -30.90 -4.50 29.63
N ASN A 435 -30.03 -3.53 29.92
CA ASN A 435 -30.42 -2.27 30.55
C ASN A 435 -31.36 -1.44 29.64
N ALA A 436 -31.10 -1.39 28.34
CA ALA A 436 -31.99 -0.74 27.37
C ALA A 436 -33.38 -1.39 27.35
N LYS A 437 -33.44 -2.73 27.39
CA LYS A 437 -34.71 -3.47 27.47
C LYS A 437 -35.46 -3.17 28.78
N LEU A 438 -34.78 -3.24 29.91
CA LEU A 438 -35.37 -2.95 31.23
C LEU A 438 -35.92 -1.52 31.29
N LYS A 439 -35.22 -0.56 30.69
CA LYS A 439 -35.67 0.84 30.60
C LYS A 439 -36.96 0.97 29.77
N SER A 440 -37.08 0.23 28.68
CA SER A 440 -38.31 0.18 27.88
C SER A 440 -39.49 -0.42 28.66
N GLU A 441 -39.27 -1.53 29.37
CA GLU A 441 -40.27 -2.16 30.23
C GLU A 441 -40.73 -1.24 31.37
N LEU A 442 -39.78 -0.51 31.98
CA LEU A 442 -40.09 0.48 33.02
C LEU A 442 -40.96 1.61 32.49
N ASN A 443 -40.67 2.13 31.29
CA ASN A 443 -41.48 3.18 30.65
C ASN A 443 -42.90 2.69 30.35
N MET A 444 -43.04 1.49 29.76
CA MET A 444 -44.35 0.86 29.52
C MET A 444 -45.15 0.71 30.81
N THR A 445 -44.51 0.25 31.88
CA THR A 445 -45.15 0.09 33.18
C THR A 445 -45.60 1.43 33.76
N ARG A 446 -44.77 2.48 33.61
CA ARG A 446 -45.10 3.83 34.03
C ARG A 446 -46.29 4.41 33.26
N GLU A 447 -46.36 4.21 31.95
CA GLU A 447 -47.52 4.62 31.14
C GLU A 447 -48.80 3.90 31.54
N ASN A 448 -48.71 2.59 31.83
CA ASN A 448 -49.85 1.83 32.33
C ASN A 448 -50.32 2.31 33.70
N LEU A 449 -49.38 2.68 34.59
CA LEU A 449 -49.73 3.25 35.90
C LEU A 449 -50.51 4.55 35.75
N ILE A 450 -50.07 5.45 34.87
CA ILE A 450 -50.76 6.73 34.58
C ILE A 450 -52.19 6.45 34.08
N LYS A 451 -52.36 5.51 33.14
CA LYS A 451 -53.70 5.12 32.65
C LYS A 451 -54.59 4.57 33.77
N HIS A 452 -54.01 3.79 34.70
CA HIS A 452 -54.75 3.29 35.85
C HIS A 452 -55.13 4.41 36.83
N GLU A 453 -54.25 5.38 37.09
CA GLU A 453 -54.55 6.56 37.91
C GLU A 453 -55.69 7.39 37.32
N GLU A 454 -55.65 7.67 36.01
CA GLU A 454 -56.73 8.36 35.29
C GLU A 454 -58.08 7.63 35.43
N LYS A 455 -58.07 6.30 35.30
CA LYS A 455 -59.27 5.47 35.45
C LYS A 455 -59.81 5.45 36.87
N ILE A 456 -58.93 5.50 37.88
CA ILE A 456 -59.35 5.62 39.28
C ILE A 456 -60.03 6.97 39.52
N GLU A 457 -59.50 8.07 38.97
CA GLU A 457 -60.12 9.39 39.07
C GLU A 457 -61.49 9.44 38.37
N GLU A 458 -61.60 8.83 37.19
CA GLU A 458 -62.89 8.69 36.50
C GLU A 458 -63.92 7.95 37.37
N LEU A 459 -63.56 6.79 37.91
CA LEU A 459 -64.43 6.00 38.79
C LEU A 459 -64.80 6.77 40.08
N ARG A 460 -63.87 7.54 40.65
CA ARG A 460 -64.17 8.42 41.81
C ARG A 460 -65.22 9.47 41.46
N GLY A 461 -65.12 10.06 40.27
CA GLY A 461 -66.13 10.99 39.76
C GLY A 461 -67.51 10.35 39.60
N GLU A 462 -67.56 9.12 39.06
CA GLU A 462 -68.81 8.36 38.94
C GLU A 462 -69.43 8.04 40.31
N ILE A 463 -68.62 7.61 41.29
CA ILE A 463 -69.06 7.34 42.66
C ILE A 463 -69.63 8.62 43.30
N ALA A 464 -68.93 9.75 43.20
CA ALA A 464 -69.40 11.03 43.74
C ALA A 464 -70.74 11.47 43.12
N SER A 465 -70.93 11.24 41.82
CA SER A 465 -72.21 11.48 41.14
C SER A 465 -73.32 10.57 41.68
N ALA A 466 -73.03 9.29 41.89
CA ALA A 466 -73.97 8.34 42.46
C ALA A 466 -74.35 8.70 43.90
N GLU A 467 -73.39 9.07 44.74
CA GLU A 467 -73.62 9.55 46.11
C GLU A 467 -74.54 10.78 46.14
N SER A 468 -74.33 11.75 45.23
CA SER A 468 -75.21 12.91 45.09
C SER A 468 -76.65 12.51 44.73
N LYS A 469 -76.82 11.55 43.81
CA LYS A 469 -78.15 11.01 43.46
C LYS A 469 -78.81 10.31 44.65
N VAL A 470 -78.06 9.53 45.42
CA VAL A 470 -78.58 8.86 46.63
C VAL A 470 -79.03 9.90 47.66
N ALA A 471 -78.22 10.94 47.90
CA ALA A 471 -78.58 12.02 48.82
C ALA A 471 -79.86 12.75 48.36
N MET A 472 -80.00 13.01 47.05
CA MET A 472 -81.22 13.60 46.47
C MET A 472 -82.44 12.70 46.72
N TRP A 473 -82.32 11.40 46.48
CA TRP A 473 -83.40 10.44 46.74
C TRP A 473 -83.78 10.36 48.22
N GLN A 474 -82.80 10.41 49.14
CA GLN A 474 -83.07 10.48 50.58
C GLN A 474 -83.86 11.74 50.95
N VAL A 475 -83.50 12.91 50.41
CA VAL A 475 -84.25 14.16 50.65
C VAL A 475 -85.68 14.06 50.12
N ILE A 476 -85.87 13.54 48.90
CA ILE A 476 -87.20 13.30 48.32
C ILE A 476 -88.02 12.35 49.22
N SER A 477 -87.40 11.28 49.72
CA SER A 477 -88.05 10.34 50.63
C SER A 477 -88.47 11.00 51.95
N ILE A 478 -87.64 11.89 52.51
CA ILE A 478 -87.98 12.64 53.73
C ILE A 478 -89.13 13.61 53.46
N ILE A 479 -89.09 14.38 52.36
CA ILE A 479 -90.14 15.33 52.00
C ILE A 479 -91.48 14.60 51.80
N THR A 480 -91.48 13.49 51.06
CA THR A 480 -92.69 12.69 50.83
C THR A 480 -93.25 12.09 52.12
N PHE A 481 -92.38 11.64 53.04
CA PHE A 481 -92.78 11.20 54.37
C PHE A 481 -93.41 12.32 55.21
N VAL A 482 -92.79 13.50 55.24
CA VAL A 482 -93.31 14.68 55.96
C VAL A 482 -94.66 15.15 55.38
N LEU A 483 -94.79 15.19 54.04
CA LEU A 483 -96.05 15.49 53.38
C LEU A 483 -97.13 14.46 53.72
N GLY A 484 -96.77 13.17 53.80
CA GLY A 484 -97.65 12.11 54.27
C GLY A 484 -98.16 12.35 55.69
N LEU A 485 -97.26 12.70 56.63
CA LEU A 485 -97.62 13.05 58.00
C LEU A 485 -98.48 14.31 58.08
N ALA A 486 -98.19 15.33 57.28
CA ALA A 486 -98.99 16.56 57.21
C ALA A 486 -100.40 16.29 56.66
N ALA A 487 -100.53 15.48 55.60
CA ALA A 487 -101.82 15.04 55.08
C ALA A 487 -102.61 14.25 56.15
N MET A 488 -101.93 13.34 56.87
CA MET A 488 -102.54 12.60 57.97
C MET A 488 -103.02 13.52 59.11
N TYR A 489 -102.22 14.54 59.48
CA TYR A 489 -102.60 15.54 60.48
C TYR A 489 -103.81 16.37 60.03
N ILE A 490 -103.87 16.78 58.75
CA ILE A 490 -105.03 17.48 58.18
C ILE A 490 -106.28 16.59 58.23
N ILE A 491 -106.17 15.31 57.88
CA ILE A 491 -107.27 14.34 57.99
C ILE A 491 -107.74 14.19 59.44
N GLN A 492 -106.82 14.06 60.41
CA GLN A 492 -107.13 14.01 61.84
C GLN A 492 -107.85 15.28 62.32
N ARG A 493 -107.43 16.45 61.84
CA ARG A 493 -108.04 17.75 62.18
C ARG A 493 -109.43 17.92 61.56
N MET A 494 -109.64 17.45 60.32
CA MET A 494 -110.97 17.40 59.71
C MET A 494 -111.93 16.47 60.44
N MET A 495 -111.44 15.35 61.01
CA MET A 495 -112.26 14.46 61.86
C MET A 495 -112.68 15.10 63.20
N LYS A 496 -111.93 16.07 63.75
CA LYS A 496 -112.31 16.80 64.98
C LYS A 496 -113.44 17.84 64.79
N VAL A 497 -113.87 18.13 63.55
CA VAL A 497 -114.95 19.10 63.27
C VAL A 497 -116.34 18.42 63.18
N LYS A 498 -116.43 17.10 63.34
CA LYS A 498 -117.72 16.40 63.53
C LYS A 498 -117.93 16.04 65.01
N LYS A 499 -118.66 16.89 65.75
CA LYS A 499 -119.33 16.51 67.01
C LYS A 499 -120.54 15.61 66.70
N PRO A 500 -120.69 14.45 67.35
CA PRO A 500 -122.00 13.84 67.55
C PRO A 500 -122.65 14.45 68.80
N ARG A 501 -123.85 15.00 68.61
CA ARG A 501 -124.87 15.16 69.67
C ARG A 501 -125.42 13.77 70.00
N GLU A 502 -125.64 13.49 71.27
CA GLU A 502 -126.77 12.67 71.72
C GLU A 502 -127.18 13.12 73.14
N TYR A 503 -128.48 13.31 73.34
CA TYR A 503 -129.17 13.64 74.62
C TYR A 503 -129.40 12.31 75.42
N LEU A 504 -129.73 12.20 76.73
CA LEU A 504 -130.64 12.94 77.65
C LEU A 504 -130.53 12.40 79.12
N GLU A 505 -130.68 13.29 80.13
CA GLU A 505 -131.07 13.20 81.57
C GLU A 505 -130.44 12.20 82.60
N TYR A 506 -129.64 12.72 83.55
CA TYR A 506 -130.04 13.11 84.94
C TYR A 506 -129.14 14.25 85.44
#